data_AF-A0A957QQH9-F1
#
_entry.id   AF-A0A957QQH9-F1
#
_cell.length_a   1.000
_cell.length_b   1.000
_cell.length_c   1.000
_cell.angle_alpha   90.00
_cell.angle_beta   90.00
_cell.angle_gamma   90.00
#
_symmetry.space_group_name_H-M   'P 1'
#
loop_
_entity.id
_entity.type
_entity.pdbx_description
1 polymer ?
#
loop_
_entity_poly.entity_id
_entity_poly.type
_entity_poly.pdbx_seq_one_letter_code
_entity_poly.pdbx_strand_id
1 'polypeptide(L)' 'STMGATNPVAAAPGTIRGDFGMEIGRNLVHGSDSPENGEKEVALFFKAEELVSWGRDADSWIKE' A
#
# COMPACT_ATOMS: atom_id res chain seq x y z
N SER A 1 9.02 4.49 2.31
CA SER A 1 7.75 4.06 1.70
C SER A 1 7.94 2.64 1.15
N THR A 2 7.05 1.71 1.50
CA THR A 2 7.17 0.27 1.18
C THR A 2 7.11 -0.06 -0.31
N MET A 3 6.25 0.64 -1.07
CA MET A 3 6.07 0.35 -2.50
C MET A 3 7.23 0.83 -3.37
N GLY A 4 7.88 1.94 -3.01
CA GLY A 4 8.90 2.61 -3.84
C GLY A 4 8.31 3.59 -4.88
N ALA A 5 9.21 4.27 -5.60
CA ALA A 5 8.84 5.25 -6.63
C ALA A 5 7.96 4.65 -7.74
N THR A 6 7.12 5.45 -8.38
CA THR A 6 6.19 4.98 -9.44
C THR A 6 6.92 4.34 -10.62
N ASN A 7 8.07 4.88 -11.01
CA ASN A 7 8.95 4.26 -12.00
C ASN A 7 9.87 3.24 -11.28
N PRO A 8 9.77 1.93 -11.57
CA PRO A 8 10.61 0.90 -10.95
C PRO A 8 12.11 1.17 -11.04
N VAL A 9 12.59 1.72 -12.17
CA VAL A 9 14.01 2.00 -12.39
C VAL A 9 14.56 3.06 -11.40
N ALA A 10 13.68 3.92 -10.87
CA ALA A 10 14.02 4.94 -9.88
C ALA A 10 13.64 4.52 -8.45
N ALA A 11 13.05 3.33 -8.25
CA ALA A 11 12.69 2.83 -6.94
C ALA A 11 13.91 2.23 -6.24
N ALA A 12 14.07 2.50 -4.94
CA ALA A 12 15.20 1.97 -4.19
C ALA A 12 15.09 0.43 -4.03
N PRO A 13 16.21 -0.31 -4.03
CA PRO A 13 16.23 -1.73 -3.67
C PRO A 13 15.59 -1.97 -2.29
N GLY A 14 14.92 -3.11 -2.12
CA GLY A 14 14.14 -3.46 -0.94
C GLY A 14 12.70 -2.91 -0.93
N THR A 15 12.34 -2.07 -1.90
CA THR A 15 10.94 -1.68 -2.14
C THR A 15 10.29 -2.61 -3.14
N ILE A 16 8.97 -2.79 -3.05
CA ILE A 16 8.24 -3.74 -3.93
C ILE A 16 8.51 -3.45 -5.41
N ARG A 17 8.46 -2.18 -5.83
CA ARG A 17 8.72 -1.79 -7.23
C ARG A 17 10.20 -1.88 -7.61
N GLY A 18 11.12 -1.60 -6.68
CA GLY A 18 12.56 -1.72 -6.94
C GLY A 18 13.00 -3.17 -7.14
N ASP A 19 12.41 -4.10 -6.37
CA ASP A 19 12.80 -5.51 -6.42
C ASP A 19 12.09 -6.31 -7.50
N PHE A 20 10.85 -5.93 -7.86
CA PHE A 20 9.99 -6.75 -8.73
C PHE A 20 9.42 -6.01 -9.95
N GLY A 21 9.48 -4.67 -10.00
CA GLY A 21 8.95 -3.90 -11.12
C GLY A 21 9.95 -3.80 -12.29
N MET A 22 9.44 -3.73 -13.52
CA MET A 22 10.28 -3.59 -14.72
C MET A 22 10.08 -2.26 -15.45
N GLU A 23 8.82 -1.82 -15.60
CA GLU A 23 8.46 -0.61 -16.35
C GLU A 23 7.33 0.15 -15.67
N ILE A 24 7.23 1.45 -15.95
CA ILE A 24 6.28 2.34 -15.26
C ILE A 24 4.81 1.90 -15.39
N GLY A 25 4.42 1.35 -16.55
CA GLY A 25 3.06 0.86 -16.81
C GLY A 25 2.76 -0.51 -16.20
N ARG A 26 3.78 -1.22 -15.68
CA ARG A 26 3.68 -2.55 -15.06
C ARG A 26 4.46 -2.57 -13.75
N ASN A 27 4.10 -1.68 -12.83
CA ASN A 27 4.76 -1.52 -11.53
C ASN A 27 4.07 -2.27 -10.37
N LEU A 28 3.28 -3.30 -10.70
CA LEU A 28 2.69 -4.32 -9.83
C LEU A 28 1.62 -3.89 -8.81
N VAL A 29 1.83 -2.80 -8.08
CA VAL A 29 1.00 -2.42 -6.93
C VAL A 29 0.57 -0.96 -7.00
N HIS A 30 -0.65 -0.68 -6.54
CA HIS A 30 -1.19 0.65 -6.27
C HIS A 30 -1.26 0.87 -4.75
N GLY A 31 -1.15 2.12 -4.33
CA GLY A 31 -1.49 2.55 -2.99
C GLY A 31 -1.76 4.04 -2.98
N SER A 32 -2.69 4.44 -2.12
CA SER A 32 -3.19 5.81 -2.04
C SER A 32 -2.06 6.78 -1.70
N ASP A 33 -2.07 7.94 -2.34
CA ASP A 33 -1.04 8.97 -2.23
C ASP A 33 -1.25 9.94 -1.06
N SER A 34 -2.45 9.96 -0.47
CA SER A 34 -2.78 10.73 0.73
C SER A 34 -3.82 10.00 1.60
N PRO A 35 -3.96 10.37 2.90
CA PRO A 35 -5.03 9.85 3.75
C PRO A 35 -6.43 10.10 3.16
N GLU A 36 -6.67 11.30 2.62
CA GLU A 36 -7.97 11.69 2.03
C GLU A 36 -8.30 10.86 0.79
N ASN A 37 -7.30 10.57 -0.05
CA ASN A 37 -7.48 9.69 -1.20
C ASN A 37 -7.62 8.23 -0.76
N GLY A 38 -6.95 7.82 0.32
CA GLY A 38 -7.13 6.50 0.93
C GLY A 38 -8.56 6.25 1.37
N GLU A 39 -9.18 7.19 2.09
CA GLU A 39 -10.58 7.06 2.50
C GLU A 39 -11.53 6.95 1.29
N LYS A 40 -11.31 7.77 0.26
CA LYS A 40 -12.12 7.74 -0.98
C LYS A 40 -11.96 6.43 -1.74
N GLU A 41 -10.73 5.94 -1.90
CA GLU A 41 -10.44 4.70 -2.61
C GLU A 41 -11.01 3.50 -1.85
N VAL A 42 -10.85 3.44 -0.53
CA VAL A 42 -11.45 2.37 0.29
C VAL A 42 -12.97 2.33 0.11
N ALA A 43 -13.64 3.49 0.18
CA ALA A 43 -15.09 3.58 -0.02
C ALA A 43 -15.54 3.29 -1.47
N LEU A 44 -14.65 3.47 -2.46
CA LEU A 44 -14.91 3.13 -3.86
C LEU A 44 -14.86 1.62 -4.09
N PHE A 45 -13.88 0.93 -3.50
CA PHE A 45 -13.62 -0.49 -3.76
C PHE A 45 -14.36 -1.44 -2.80
N PHE A 46 -14.69 -1.00 -1.59
CA PHE A 46 -15.29 -1.83 -0.55
C PHE A 46 -16.51 -1.15 0.06
N LYS A 47 -17.53 -1.94 0.35
CA LYS A 47 -18.64 -1.54 1.22
C LYS A 47 -18.18 -1.57 2.68
N ALA A 48 -18.86 -0.80 3.53
CA ALA A 48 -18.55 -0.75 4.95
C ALA A 48 -18.65 -2.14 5.62
N GLU A 49 -19.58 -2.99 5.16
CA GLU A 49 -19.78 -4.33 5.72
C GLU A 49 -18.71 -5.34 5.29
N GLU A 50 -17.91 -5.03 4.27
CA GLU A 50 -16.78 -5.87 3.83
C GLU A 50 -15.51 -5.61 4.66
N LEU A 51 -15.49 -4.52 5.44
CA LEU A 51 -14.37 -4.15 6.30
C LEU A 51 -14.46 -4.86 7.65
N VAL A 52 -13.51 -5.76 7.92
CA VAL A 52 -13.46 -6.53 9.16
C VAL A 52 -12.58 -5.83 10.19
N SER A 53 -13.14 -5.56 11.36
CA SER A 53 -12.39 -5.12 12.54
C SER A 53 -12.07 -6.31 13.43
N TRP A 54 -10.81 -6.46 13.80
CA TRP A 54 -10.34 -7.50 14.71
C TRP A 54 -9.08 -7.04 15.45
N GLY A 55 -8.89 -7.51 16.68
CA GLY A 55 -7.69 -7.23 17.46
C GLY A 55 -6.55 -8.17 17.06
N ARG A 56 -5.42 -7.63 16.62
CA ARG A 56 -4.25 -8.45 16.26
C ARG A 56 -3.38 -8.64 17.50
N ASP A 57 -3.00 -9.88 17.79
CA ASP A 57 -2.13 -10.20 18.94
C ASP A 57 -0.83 -9.38 18.95
N ALA A 58 -0.26 -9.17 17.76
CA ALA A 58 0.95 -8.38 17.56
C ALA A 58 0.79 -6.87 17.85
N ASP A 59 -0.44 -6.32 17.91
CA ASP A 59 -0.64 -4.87 18.07
C ASP A 59 -0.05 -4.33 19.37
N SER A 60 -0.05 -5.14 20.44
CA SER A 60 0.54 -4.81 21.74
C SER A 60 2.07 -4.66 21.73
N TRP A 61 2.73 -5.24 20.73
CA TRP A 61 4.19 -5.21 20.59
C TRP A 61 4.67 -4.14 19.58
N ILE A 62 3.75 -3.51 18.84
CA ILE A 62 4.07 -2.54 17.78
C ILE A 62 3.98 -1.10 18.27
N LYS A 63 3.10 -0.83 19.25
CA LYS A 63 2.84 0.52 19.77
C LYS A 63 3.17 0.55 21.27
N GLU A 64 3.84 1.61 21.71
CA GLU A 64 4.00 1.94 23.14
C GLU A 64 2.70 2.46 23.75
#